data_AF-A0A923AVC8-F1
#
_entry.id   AF-A0A923AVC8-F1
#
_cell.length_a   1.000
_cell.length_b   1.000
_cell.length_c   1.000
_cell.angle_alpha   90.00
_cell.angle_beta   90.00
_cell.angle_gamma   90.00
#
_symmetry.space_group_name_H-M   'P 1'
#
loop_
_entity.id
_entity.type
_entity.pdbx_description
1 polymer ?
#
loop_
_entity_poly.entity_id
_entity_poly.type
_entity_poly.pdbx_seq_one_letter_code
_entity_poly.pdbx_strand_id
1 'polypeptide(L)'
;MRRKTFQFQPRWKEELVVIGPGGSFVLELPMGVLSAYLPTEATWPTKAPAWAADLWPVLRSDLEEWCRANKADLIIDGTASVR
;
A
#
# COMPACT_ATOMS: atom_id res chain seq x y z
N MET A 1 -17.81 -17.76 -7.78
CA MET A 1 -16.75 -17.00 -7.07
C MET A 1 -15.73 -16.50 -8.08
N ARG A 2 -15.52 -15.19 -8.21
CA ARG A 2 -14.47 -14.65 -9.11
C ARG A 2 -13.10 -14.85 -8.47
N ARG A 3 -12.14 -15.37 -9.25
CA ARG A 3 -10.75 -15.54 -8.86
C ARG A 3 -10.08 -14.16 -8.89
N LYS A 4 -9.49 -13.67 -7.78
CA LYS A 4 -8.77 -12.39 -7.75
C LYS A 4 -7.41 -12.54 -8.46
N THR A 5 -7.04 -11.55 -9.28
CA THR A 5 -5.84 -11.53 -10.15
C THR A 5 -4.55 -11.18 -9.40
N PHE A 6 -4.62 -10.45 -8.28
CA PHE A 6 -3.46 -10.02 -7.48
C PHE A 6 -3.56 -10.47 -6.02
N GLN A 7 -2.40 -10.64 -5.37
CA GLN A 7 -2.26 -10.94 -3.95
C GLN A 7 -1.19 -10.02 -3.35
N PHE A 8 -1.42 -9.54 -2.13
CA PHE A 8 -0.55 -8.58 -1.43
C PHE A 8 -0.21 -9.11 -0.04
N GLN A 9 1.05 -8.98 0.40
CA GLN A 9 1.51 -9.35 1.75
C GLN A 9 2.45 -8.29 2.35
N PRO A 10 2.24 -7.85 3.61
CA PRO A 10 3.13 -6.93 4.32
C PRO A 10 4.32 -7.65 4.99
N ARG A 11 5.43 -6.92 5.21
CA ARG A 11 6.69 -7.40 5.83
C ARG A 11 7.03 -6.51 7.06
N TRP A 12 7.24 -7.11 8.25
CA TRP A 12 7.19 -6.43 9.56
C TRP A 12 8.55 -6.07 10.21
N LYS A 13 8.62 -4.90 10.90
CA LYS A 13 9.47 -4.59 12.07
C LYS A 13 8.90 -3.32 12.78
N GLU A 14 8.14 -3.48 13.87
CA GLU A 14 7.31 -2.42 14.50
C GLU A 14 7.44 -2.32 16.04
N GLU A 15 8.65 -2.49 16.60
CA GLU A 15 8.89 -2.45 18.05
C GLU A 15 10.02 -1.49 18.44
N LEU A 16 9.86 -0.78 19.56
CA LEU A 16 10.88 0.10 20.17
C LEU A 16 11.21 -0.35 21.59
N VAL A 17 12.45 -0.72 21.83
CA VAL A 17 12.94 -1.08 23.17
C VAL A 17 13.33 0.18 23.94
N VAL A 18 12.75 0.37 25.11
CA VAL A 18 13.06 1.47 26.05
C VAL A 18 13.85 0.92 27.23
N ILE A 19 14.97 1.56 27.58
CA ILE A 19 15.85 1.16 28.69
C ILE A 19 16.03 2.34 29.66
N GLY A 20 15.93 2.09 30.95
CA GLY A 20 16.17 3.07 32.01
C GLY A 20 16.81 2.45 33.26
N PRO A 21 17.11 3.26 34.30
CA PRO A 21 17.85 2.80 35.49
C PRO A 21 17.21 1.62 36.26
N GLY A 22 15.90 1.41 36.09
CA GLY A 22 15.14 0.33 36.75
C GLY A 22 14.78 -0.87 35.87
N GLY A 23 15.21 -0.90 34.60
CA GLY A 23 14.88 -2.00 33.68
C GLY A 23 14.54 -1.54 32.27
N SER A 24 13.84 -2.40 31.52
CA SER A 24 13.47 -2.15 30.12
C SER A 24 12.06 -2.64 29.79
N PHE A 25 11.41 -2.01 28.82
CA PHE A 25 10.12 -2.42 28.27
C PHE A 25 10.08 -2.17 26.76
N VAL A 26 9.07 -2.71 26.07
CA VAL A 26 8.88 -2.55 24.62
C VAL A 26 7.62 -1.75 24.35
N LEU A 27 7.72 -0.74 23.49
CA LEU A 27 6.59 -0.01 22.93
C LEU A 27 6.31 -0.49 21.51
N GLU A 28 5.04 -0.46 21.12
CA GLU A 28 4.67 -0.53 19.71
C GLU A 28 5.19 0.74 19.00
N LEU A 29 5.87 0.56 17.87
CA LEU A 29 6.35 1.65 17.02
C LEU A 29 5.88 1.40 15.57
N PRO A 30 4.60 1.70 15.27
CA PRO A 30 4.07 1.50 13.92
C PRO A 30 4.74 2.44 12.93
N MET A 31 5.24 1.89 11.83
CA MET A 31 5.89 2.65 10.75
C MET A 31 4.83 3.17 9.77
N GLY A 32 4.29 4.35 10.04
CA GLY A 32 3.38 5.07 9.15
C GLY A 32 1.97 4.45 9.04
N VAL A 33 1.09 5.11 8.29
CA VAL A 33 -0.21 4.54 7.92
C VAL A 33 -0.02 3.63 6.72
N LEU A 34 -0.53 2.39 6.78
CA LEU A 34 -0.53 1.48 5.65
C LEU A 34 -1.15 2.20 4.44
N SER A 35 -0.37 2.46 3.39
CA SER A 35 -0.80 3.29 2.27
C SER A 35 -0.42 2.65 0.94
N ALA A 36 -1.34 2.65 -0.02
CA ALA A 36 -1.09 2.28 -1.41
C ALA A 36 -1.05 3.54 -2.27
N TYR A 37 0.00 3.68 -3.08
CA TYR A 37 0.18 4.79 -4.01
C TYR A 37 -0.11 4.33 -5.43
N LEU A 38 -1.10 4.94 -6.08
CA LEU A 38 -1.47 4.66 -7.45
C LEU A 38 -1.16 5.88 -8.33
N PRO A 39 -0.44 5.73 -9.46
CA PRO A 39 -0.29 6.82 -10.42
C PRO A 39 -1.65 7.34 -10.88
N THR A 40 -1.72 8.63 -11.19
CA THR A 40 -2.93 9.20 -11.80
C THR A 40 -3.26 8.50 -13.11
N GLU A 41 -4.53 8.49 -13.51
CA GLU A 41 -4.97 7.95 -14.80
C GLU A 41 -4.17 8.55 -15.97
N ALA A 42 -3.87 9.85 -15.90
CA ALA A 42 -3.09 10.55 -16.91
C ALA A 42 -1.62 10.07 -17.01
N THR A 43 -1.02 9.63 -15.89
CA THR A 43 0.39 9.16 -15.87
C THR A 43 0.50 7.63 -15.96
N TRP A 44 -0.62 6.92 -15.85
CA TRP A 44 -0.63 5.47 -15.88
C TRP A 44 -0.11 4.89 -17.21
N PRO A 45 -0.49 5.38 -18.41
CA PRO A 45 -0.02 4.79 -19.66
C PRO A 45 1.50 4.77 -19.83
N THR A 46 2.23 5.68 -19.18
CA THR A 46 3.70 5.73 -19.26
C THR A 46 4.40 4.89 -18.19
N LYS A 47 3.66 4.43 -17.17
CA LYS A 47 4.18 3.67 -16.03
C LYS A 47 3.64 2.23 -15.97
N ALA A 48 2.49 1.99 -16.57
CA ALA A 48 1.81 0.71 -16.54
C ALA A 48 2.59 -0.34 -17.31
N PRO A 49 2.58 -1.61 -16.86
CA PRO A 49 2.92 -2.70 -17.75
C PRO A 49 1.90 -2.75 -18.90
N ALA A 50 2.34 -3.16 -20.10
CA ALA A 50 1.54 -3.09 -21.32
C ALA A 50 0.15 -3.72 -21.20
N TRP A 51 0.01 -4.82 -20.45
CA TRP A 51 -1.27 -5.51 -20.26
C TRP A 51 -2.27 -4.73 -19.38
N ALA A 52 -1.81 -3.75 -18.60
CA ALA A 52 -2.61 -3.01 -17.62
C ALA A 52 -2.94 -1.57 -18.06
N ALA A 53 -2.37 -1.10 -19.17
CA ALA A 53 -2.42 0.31 -19.58
C ALA A 53 -3.87 0.85 -19.66
N ASP A 54 -4.81 0.04 -20.16
CA ASP A 54 -6.22 0.43 -20.33
C ASP A 54 -7.12 0.02 -19.15
N LEU A 55 -6.54 -0.54 -18.08
CA LEU A 55 -7.28 -1.10 -16.94
C LEU A 55 -7.31 -0.18 -15.72
N TRP A 56 -6.88 1.09 -15.86
CA TRP A 56 -6.77 2.00 -14.72
C TRP A 56 -8.06 2.16 -13.91
N PRO A 57 -9.25 2.35 -14.50
CA PRO A 57 -10.49 2.48 -13.73
C PRO A 57 -10.82 1.23 -12.92
N VAL A 58 -10.52 0.05 -13.47
CA VAL A 58 -10.72 -1.24 -12.80
C VAL A 58 -9.72 -1.41 -11.66
N LEU A 59 -8.44 -1.13 -11.92
CA LEU A 59 -7.37 -1.17 -10.91
C LEU A 59 -7.68 -0.24 -9.73
N ARG A 60 -8.11 0.99 -10.00
CA ARG A 60 -8.50 1.94 -8.96
C ARG A 60 -9.63 1.39 -8.10
N SER A 61 -10.69 0.88 -8.72
CA SER A 61 -11.86 0.36 -7.98
C SER A 61 -11.49 -0.84 -7.10
N ASP A 62 -10.71 -1.79 -7.63
CA ASP A 62 -10.25 -2.96 -6.88
C ASP A 62 -9.31 -2.57 -5.72
N LEU A 63 -8.46 -1.56 -5.93
CA LEU A 63 -7.54 -1.05 -4.92
C LEU A 63 -8.28 -0.27 -3.82
N GLU A 64 -9.30 0.51 -4.17
CA GLU A 64 -10.19 1.17 -3.20
C GLU A 64 -10.89 0.15 -2.28
N GLU A 65 -11.39 -0.96 -2.84
CA GLU A 65 -11.99 -2.04 -2.06
C GLU A 65 -10.97 -2.67 -1.11
N TRP A 66 -9.75 -2.95 -1.61
CA TRP A 66 -8.69 -3.54 -0.80
C TRP A 66 -8.26 -2.61 0.34
N CYS A 67 -8.04 -1.33 0.05
CA CYS A 67 -7.64 -0.34 1.05
C CYS A 67 -8.68 -0.23 2.17
N ARG A 68 -9.97 -0.14 1.82
CA ARG A 68 -11.07 -0.12 2.80
C ARG A 68 -11.09 -1.37 3.68
N ALA A 69 -10.91 -2.56 3.10
CA ALA A 69 -10.92 -3.81 3.84
C ALA A 69 -9.72 -3.96 4.80
N ASN A 70 -8.59 -3.33 4.48
CA ASN A 70 -7.34 -3.45 5.24
C ASN A 70 -7.02 -2.21 6.09
N LYS A 71 -7.95 -1.23 6.17
CA LYS A 71 -7.72 0.06 6.84
C LYS A 71 -6.44 0.75 6.33
N ALA A 72 -6.21 0.64 5.02
CA ALA A 72 -5.12 1.32 4.34
C ALA A 72 -5.63 2.60 3.66
N ASP A 73 -4.76 3.60 3.52
CA ASP A 73 -5.04 4.76 2.71
C ASP A 73 -4.75 4.48 1.24
N LEU A 74 -5.55 5.04 0.34
CA LEU A 74 -5.27 5.09 -1.09
C LEU A 74 -4.87 6.51 -1.46
N ILE A 75 -3.66 6.67 -2.00
CA ILE A 75 -3.12 7.95 -2.42
C ILE A 75 -2.94 7.92 -3.94
N ILE A 76 -3.63 8.82 -4.64
CA ILE A 76 -3.46 9.01 -6.08
C ILE A 76 -2.39 10.08 -6.30
N ASP A 77 -1.26 9.71 -6.89
CA ASP A 77 -0.09 10.57 -7.03
C ASP A 77 0.62 10.33 -8.37
N GLY A 78 0.69 11.36 -9.23
CA GLY A 78 1.35 11.26 -10.54
C GLY A 78 2.84 10.93 -10.48
N THR A 79 3.49 11.12 -9.33
CA THR A 79 4.90 10.79 -9.11
C THR A 79 5.12 9.35 -8.64
N ALA A 80 4.06 8.64 -8.20
CA ALA A 80 4.14 7.26 -7.74
C ALA A 80 4.81 6.34 -8.76
N SER A 81 5.75 5.51 -8.34
CA SER A 81 6.49 4.61 -9.23
C SER A 81 5.85 3.23 -9.29
N VAL A 82 5.80 2.64 -10.48
CA VAL A 82 5.50 1.22 -10.71
C VAL A 82 6.82 0.54 -11.08
N ARG A 83 7.14 -0.60 -10.46
CA ARG A 83 8.36 -1.39 -10.71
C ARG A 83 8.01 -2.86 -10.89
#